data_AF-A0A4P7JSC8-F1
#
_entry.id   AF-A0A4P7JSC8-F1
#
_cell.length_a   1.000
_cell.length_b   1.000
_cell.length_c   1.000
_cell.angle_alpha   90.00
_cell.angle_beta   90.00
_cell.angle_gamma   90.00
#
_symmetry.space_group_name_H-M   'P 1'
#
loop_
_entity.id
_entity.type
_entity.pdbx_description
1 polymer ?
#
loop_
_entity_poly.entity_id
_entity_poly.type
_entity_poly.pdbx_seq_one_letter_code
_entity_poly.pdbx_strand_id
1 'polypeptide(L)'
;MIRTSVIAAALTLVSGCANVIDITIPLTAEMQNQSQLYHFKTPTWRVPDSVYNTQLSDIYAISNAQVSSREHKDGESKITPLHEDIDEAQVNLVLSMLNGDSAYFIKKQQVMTEQTFSFALSKFQQAQIDVTCDILSKDVNAQHLDKNGDALDRETTSEQRLSTTLSCLINQQDKQWQLTLNHGAKQELQVALKSEQQAFNVSGVDERIALVQGQQGIEKHSFPDFVQPYAGLNVFKDQQQLASISLVGDPKIWLKDDLTEDAKQVLLAASYGLTMYTWLDTEWDR
;
A
#
# COMPACT_ATOMS: atom_id res chain seq x y z
N MET A 1 -23.49 43.78 61.36
CA MET A 1 -24.31 43.98 60.14
C MET A 1 -23.54 43.41 58.96
N ILE A 2 -24.23 42.56 58.21
CA ILE A 2 -23.78 41.79 57.05
C ILE A 2 -23.54 42.73 55.86
N ARG A 3 -22.43 42.57 55.14
CA ARG A 3 -22.40 42.67 53.66
C ARG A 3 -21.33 41.74 53.10
N THR A 4 -21.81 40.58 52.70
CA THR A 4 -21.28 39.72 51.64
C THR A 4 -21.15 40.50 50.34
N SER A 5 -20.04 40.31 49.61
CA SER A 5 -19.99 40.51 48.16
C SER A 5 -18.96 39.55 47.57
N VAL A 6 -19.51 38.65 46.76
CA VAL A 6 -18.90 37.61 45.94
C VAL A 6 -18.22 38.25 44.74
N ILE A 7 -17.01 37.83 44.37
CA ILE A 7 -16.65 37.65 42.95
C ILE A 7 -15.83 36.37 42.84
N ALA A 8 -16.44 35.40 42.18
CA ALA A 8 -15.84 34.15 41.75
C ALA A 8 -14.76 34.40 40.70
N ALA A 9 -13.57 33.86 40.92
CA ALA A 9 -12.60 33.62 39.84
C ALA A 9 -12.66 32.13 39.50
N ALA A 10 -13.66 31.75 38.71
CA ALA A 10 -13.65 30.47 38.03
C ALA A 10 -12.60 30.57 36.91
N LEU A 11 -11.37 30.11 37.18
CA LEU A 11 -10.43 29.77 36.11
C LEU A 11 -11.02 28.58 35.37
N THR A 12 -11.71 28.84 34.26
CA THR A 12 -12.01 27.82 33.27
C THR A 12 -10.70 27.42 32.63
N LEU A 13 -10.16 26.28 33.07
CA LEU A 13 -9.21 25.47 32.33
C LEU A 13 -9.85 25.15 30.98
N VAL A 14 -9.47 25.89 29.95
CA VAL A 14 -9.68 25.49 28.55
C VAL A 14 -8.64 24.42 28.25
N SER A 15 -8.82 23.24 28.84
CA SER A 15 -8.01 22.08 28.54
C SER A 15 -8.57 21.40 27.30
N GLY A 16 -7.77 21.45 26.24
CA GLY A 16 -7.79 20.44 25.19
C GLY A 16 -8.68 20.77 23.99
N CYS A 17 -8.11 21.46 23.00
CA CYS A 17 -8.29 20.94 21.65
C CYS A 17 -7.73 19.51 21.68
N ALA A 18 -8.58 18.52 21.88
CA ALA A 18 -8.22 17.14 21.62
C ALA A 18 -7.99 17.10 20.10
N ASN A 19 -6.72 17.23 19.69
CA ASN A 19 -6.33 16.96 18.33
C ASN A 19 -6.73 15.52 18.08
N VAL A 20 -7.77 15.34 17.27
CA VAL A 20 -8.16 14.03 16.79
C VAL A 20 -7.01 13.57 15.94
N ILE A 21 -6.19 12.66 16.47
CA ILE A 21 -5.18 11.99 15.66
C ILE A 21 -5.98 11.19 14.66
N ASP A 22 -5.87 11.53 13.38
CA ASP A 22 -6.54 10.83 12.30
C ASP A 22 -5.87 9.46 12.10
N ILE A 23 -6.30 8.51 12.94
CA ILE A 23 -5.85 7.14 12.96
C ILE A 23 -6.73 6.37 11.97
N THR A 24 -6.14 5.88 10.89
CA THR A 24 -6.80 5.09 9.83
C THR A 24 -6.58 3.57 9.98
N ILE A 25 -5.68 3.16 10.88
CA ILE A 25 -5.37 1.77 11.25
C ILE A 25 -5.23 1.63 12.77
N PRO A 26 -5.52 0.48 13.40
CA PRO A 26 -5.27 0.32 14.83
C PRO A 26 -3.80 0.53 15.18
N LEU A 27 -3.54 1.35 16.20
CA LEU A 27 -2.21 1.59 16.76
C LEU A 27 -2.13 1.05 18.18
N THR A 28 -0.97 0.56 18.57
CA THR A 28 -0.70 0.22 19.98
C THR A 28 -0.68 1.48 20.83
N ALA A 29 -0.97 1.35 22.12
CA ALA A 29 -0.93 2.48 23.05
C ALA A 29 0.47 3.13 23.12
N GLU A 30 1.53 2.34 22.91
CA GLU A 30 2.90 2.86 22.82
C GLU A 30 3.07 3.76 21.60
N MET A 31 2.69 3.30 20.41
CA MET A 31 2.77 4.10 19.19
C MET A 31 1.91 5.36 19.27
N GLN A 32 0.72 5.31 19.87
CA GLN A 32 -0.12 6.51 20.03
C GLN A 32 0.53 7.61 20.89
N ASN A 33 1.36 7.23 21.86
CA ASN A 33 1.91 8.16 22.86
C ASN A 33 3.39 8.52 22.62
N GLN A 34 4.13 7.70 21.88
CA GLN A 34 5.60 7.79 21.73
C GLN A 34 6.03 7.70 20.26
N SER A 35 5.26 8.33 19.37
CA SER A 35 5.62 8.39 17.97
C SER A 35 5.44 9.77 17.36
N GLN A 36 6.26 10.01 16.35
CA GLN A 36 6.13 11.12 15.44
C GLN A 36 5.34 10.66 14.21
N LEU A 37 4.32 11.44 13.86
CA LEU A 37 3.51 11.22 12.66
C LEU A 37 4.09 11.97 11.46
N TYR A 38 4.22 11.27 10.35
CA TYR A 38 4.59 11.79 9.04
C TYR A 38 3.44 11.55 8.06
N HIS A 39 3.11 12.57 7.27
CA HIS A 39 2.05 12.49 6.27
C HIS A 39 2.66 12.43 4.87
N PHE A 40 2.15 11.52 4.05
CA PHE A 40 2.40 11.49 2.62
C PHE A 40 1.15 11.96 1.90
N LYS A 41 1.32 13.03 1.12
CA LYS A 41 0.25 13.52 0.29
C LYS A 41 0.14 12.64 -0.94
N THR A 42 -1.03 12.04 -1.16
CA THR A 42 -1.27 11.29 -2.38
C THR A 42 -1.18 12.22 -3.59
N PRO A 43 -0.40 11.88 -4.63
CA PRO A 43 -0.35 12.67 -5.83
C PRO A 43 -1.71 12.63 -6.54
N THR A 44 -2.25 13.80 -6.88
CA THR A 44 -3.55 13.93 -7.57
C THR A 44 -3.47 13.53 -9.04
N TRP A 45 -2.27 13.57 -9.62
CA TRP A 45 -1.94 13.19 -10.99
C TRP A 45 -0.61 12.43 -10.96
N ARG A 46 -0.39 11.50 -11.89
CA ARG A 46 0.81 10.65 -11.93
C ARG A 46 1.91 11.16 -12.86
N VAL A 47 1.70 12.34 -13.44
CA VAL A 47 2.62 12.96 -14.39
C VAL A 47 2.64 14.46 -14.10
N PRO A 48 3.83 15.11 -14.10
CA PRO A 48 5.18 14.56 -14.29
C PRO A 48 5.79 13.96 -13.00
N ASP A 49 6.91 13.24 -13.07
CA ASP A 49 7.57 12.57 -11.93
C ASP A 49 7.77 13.45 -10.68
N SER A 50 7.92 14.77 -10.87
CA SER A 50 8.02 15.72 -9.76
C SER A 50 6.79 15.74 -8.83
N VAL A 51 5.65 15.18 -9.24
CA VAL A 51 4.46 15.02 -8.38
C VAL A 51 4.72 14.13 -7.17
N TYR A 52 5.76 13.29 -7.23
CA TYR A 52 6.17 12.44 -6.12
C TYR A 52 7.13 13.17 -5.15
N ASN A 53 7.75 14.28 -5.54
CA ASN A 53 8.58 15.07 -4.62
C ASN A 53 7.71 15.69 -3.52
N THR A 54 8.12 15.57 -2.25
CA THR A 54 7.34 16.05 -1.12
C THR A 54 8.20 16.46 0.07
N GLN A 55 7.76 17.49 0.80
CA GLN A 55 8.33 17.85 2.10
C GLN A 55 7.61 17.07 3.19
N LEU A 56 8.34 16.29 3.99
CA LEU A 56 7.76 15.43 5.04
C LEU A 56 7.69 16.13 6.39
N SER A 57 8.70 16.94 6.70
CA SER A 57 8.81 17.76 7.90
C SER A 57 9.80 18.90 7.65
N ASP A 58 10.07 19.78 8.61
CA ASP A 58 11.07 20.86 8.44
C ASP A 58 12.48 20.35 8.09
N ILE A 59 12.78 19.08 8.40
CA ILE A 59 14.12 18.50 8.24
C ILE A 59 14.19 17.39 7.20
N TYR A 60 13.07 16.78 6.80
CA TYR A 60 13.03 15.66 5.86
C TYR A 60 12.28 16.02 4.57
N ALA A 61 12.89 15.68 3.42
CA ALA A 61 12.27 15.86 2.10
C ALA A 61 12.57 14.69 1.17
N ILE A 62 11.57 14.31 0.38
CA ILE A 62 11.70 13.44 -0.78
C ILE A 62 11.94 14.31 -2.02
N SER A 63 12.97 13.97 -2.78
CA SER A 63 13.36 14.69 -3.98
C SER A 63 13.83 13.73 -5.08
N ASN A 64 14.06 14.27 -6.27
CA ASN A 64 14.58 13.53 -7.43
C ASN A 64 13.79 12.24 -7.73
N ALA A 65 12.48 12.26 -7.49
CA ALA A 65 11.65 11.12 -7.84
C ALA A 65 11.64 10.93 -9.36
N GLN A 66 11.81 9.69 -9.80
CA GLN A 66 11.77 9.28 -11.19
C GLN A 66 10.96 8.00 -11.31
N VAL A 67 10.16 7.90 -12.37
CA VAL A 67 9.33 6.71 -12.63
C VAL A 67 9.50 6.30 -14.08
N SER A 68 9.84 5.03 -14.32
CA SER A 68 9.94 4.51 -15.67
C SER A 68 8.56 4.36 -16.31
N SER A 69 8.57 4.31 -17.65
CA SER A 69 7.42 3.75 -18.36
C SER A 69 7.22 2.29 -17.95
N ARG A 70 5.97 1.86 -17.98
CA ARG A 70 5.59 0.48 -17.74
C ARG A 70 5.90 -0.35 -18.97
N GLU A 71 6.71 -1.40 -18.79
CA GLU A 71 7.04 -2.34 -19.85
C GLU A 71 6.21 -3.61 -19.71
N HIS A 72 5.68 -4.10 -20.84
CA HIS A 72 4.91 -5.34 -20.90
C HIS A 72 5.67 -6.38 -21.71
N LYS A 73 5.79 -7.59 -21.16
CA LYS A 73 6.40 -8.74 -21.79
C LYS A 73 5.39 -9.86 -21.84
N ASP A 74 4.96 -10.20 -23.05
CA ASP A 74 4.06 -11.32 -23.28
C ASP A 74 4.78 -12.64 -22.97
N GLY A 75 4.16 -13.43 -22.11
CA GLY A 75 4.61 -14.77 -21.74
C GLY A 75 3.91 -15.86 -22.55
N GLU A 76 3.96 -17.08 -22.02
CA GLU A 76 3.35 -18.24 -22.66
C GLU A 76 1.82 -18.09 -22.78
N SER A 77 1.29 -18.51 -23.93
CA SER A 77 -0.14 -18.53 -24.21
C SER A 77 -0.63 -19.98 -24.26
N LYS A 78 -1.67 -20.28 -23.49
CA LYS A 78 -2.38 -21.57 -23.53
C LYS A 78 -3.81 -21.37 -24.01
N ILE A 79 -4.21 -22.13 -25.02
CA ILE A 79 -5.59 -22.16 -25.51
C ILE A 79 -6.23 -23.43 -24.96
N THR A 80 -7.33 -23.28 -24.23
CA THR A 80 -8.06 -24.39 -23.62
C THR A 80 -9.52 -24.33 -24.08
N PRO A 81 -10.17 -25.46 -24.40
CA PRO A 81 -11.61 -25.49 -24.61
C PRO A 81 -12.34 -24.95 -23.38
N LEU A 82 -13.39 -24.14 -23.57
CA LEU A 82 -14.16 -23.54 -22.48
C LEU A 82 -14.70 -24.56 -21.45
N HIS A 83 -14.82 -25.83 -21.84
CA HIS A 83 -15.39 -26.90 -21.00
C HIS A 83 -14.41 -27.46 -19.93
N GLU A 84 -13.11 -27.16 -20.00
CA GLU A 84 -12.11 -27.74 -19.07
C GLU A 84 -11.73 -26.83 -17.87
N ASP A 85 -12.19 -25.58 -17.83
CA ASP A 85 -11.76 -24.56 -16.84
C ASP A 85 -12.89 -24.12 -15.87
N ILE A 86 -14.00 -24.87 -15.80
CA ILE A 86 -15.20 -24.52 -15.02
C ILE A 86 -15.21 -25.32 -13.70
N ASP A 87 -14.48 -24.84 -12.69
CA ASP A 87 -14.93 -25.03 -11.30
C ASP A 87 -16.05 -24.00 -11.05
N GLU A 88 -17.27 -24.49 -10.82
CA GLU A 88 -18.44 -23.74 -10.31
C GLU A 88 -18.91 -22.48 -11.09
N ALA A 89 -19.58 -22.66 -12.24
CA ALA A 89 -20.59 -21.69 -12.70
C ALA A 89 -21.76 -22.41 -13.40
N GLN A 90 -22.63 -22.95 -12.57
CA GLN A 90 -23.71 -23.89 -12.84
C GLN A 90 -24.87 -23.37 -13.72
N VAL A 91 -24.69 -22.31 -14.51
CA VAL A 91 -25.77 -21.65 -15.28
C VAL A 91 -25.65 -21.88 -16.80
N ASN A 92 -24.44 -22.16 -17.33
CA ASN A 92 -24.26 -22.41 -18.77
C ASN A 92 -24.53 -23.85 -19.22
N LEU A 93 -24.69 -24.79 -18.29
CA LEU A 93 -25.00 -26.18 -18.60
C LEU A 93 -26.38 -26.34 -19.25
N VAL A 94 -27.32 -25.42 -18.99
CA VAL A 94 -28.69 -25.50 -19.50
C VAL A 94 -28.83 -24.88 -20.90
N LEU A 95 -27.98 -23.92 -21.27
CA LEU A 95 -28.06 -23.21 -22.55
C LEU A 95 -27.26 -23.89 -23.68
N SER A 96 -26.13 -24.55 -23.39
CA SER A 96 -25.38 -25.33 -24.39
C SER A 96 -26.09 -26.62 -24.81
N MET A 97 -27.02 -27.12 -23.98
CA MET A 97 -27.82 -28.32 -24.25
C MET A 97 -28.97 -28.11 -25.25
N LEU A 98 -29.31 -26.86 -25.61
CA LEU A 98 -30.51 -26.57 -26.40
C LEU A 98 -30.27 -26.23 -27.88
N ASN A 99 -29.08 -25.75 -28.29
CA ASN A 99 -28.88 -25.22 -29.65
C ASN A 99 -27.50 -25.60 -30.22
N GLY A 100 -27.39 -26.78 -30.85
CA GLY A 100 -26.15 -27.38 -31.36
C GLY A 100 -25.04 -26.45 -31.89
N ASP A 101 -23.81 -26.86 -31.58
CA ASP A 101 -22.51 -26.42 -32.11
C ASP A 101 -22.10 -24.95 -31.97
N SER A 102 -21.46 -24.67 -30.84
CA SER A 102 -20.45 -23.61 -30.76
C SER A 102 -19.35 -24.00 -29.76
N ALA A 103 -18.26 -24.56 -30.26
CA ALA A 103 -17.04 -24.76 -29.47
C ALA A 103 -16.38 -23.39 -29.25
N TYR A 104 -16.52 -22.87 -28.03
CA TYR A 104 -15.81 -21.67 -27.59
C TYR A 104 -14.51 -22.06 -26.89
N PHE A 105 -13.47 -21.25 -27.07
CA PHE A 105 -12.17 -21.45 -26.44
C PHE A 105 -11.85 -20.28 -25.51
N ILE A 106 -11.06 -20.53 -24.48
CA ILE A 106 -10.42 -19.49 -23.70
C ILE A 106 -8.92 -19.56 -24.01
N LYS A 107 -8.37 -18.45 -24.50
CA LYS A 107 -6.94 -18.23 -24.56
C LYS A 107 -6.50 -17.52 -23.30
N LYS A 108 -5.71 -18.18 -22.46
CA LYS A 108 -5.06 -17.59 -21.29
C LYS A 108 -3.62 -17.23 -21.67
N GLN A 109 -3.25 -15.97 -21.52
CA GLN A 109 -1.91 -15.47 -21.79
C GLN A 109 -1.32 -14.88 -20.52
N GLN A 110 -0.12 -15.32 -20.15
CA GLN A 110 0.62 -14.69 -19.06
C GLN A 110 1.22 -13.38 -19.56
N VAL A 111 1.06 -12.31 -18.79
CA VAL A 111 1.67 -11.01 -19.08
C VAL A 111 2.54 -10.65 -17.90
N MET A 112 3.81 -10.36 -18.17
CA MET A 112 4.73 -9.82 -17.17
C MET A 112 4.84 -8.32 -17.37
N THR A 113 4.68 -7.58 -16.28
CA THR A 113 4.80 -6.12 -16.29
C THR A 113 5.95 -5.71 -15.38
N GLU A 114 6.77 -4.78 -15.86
CA GLU A 114 7.92 -4.24 -15.14
C GLU A 114 7.84 -2.72 -15.10
N GLN A 115 8.10 -2.14 -13.92
CA GLN A 115 8.17 -0.69 -13.75
C GLN A 115 9.18 -0.37 -12.65
N THR A 116 10.07 0.58 -12.90
CA THR A 116 11.06 1.02 -11.93
C THR A 116 10.75 2.42 -11.44
N PHE A 117 11.12 2.71 -10.21
CA PHE A 117 11.08 4.06 -9.67
C PHE A 117 12.23 4.30 -8.72
N SER A 118 12.65 5.55 -8.61
CA SER A 118 13.72 5.96 -7.69
C SER A 118 13.37 7.28 -7.05
N PHE A 119 13.97 7.55 -5.89
CA PHE A 119 13.87 8.82 -5.21
C PHE A 119 15.02 8.98 -4.21
N ALA A 120 15.15 10.19 -3.70
CA ALA A 120 16.13 10.57 -2.70
C ALA A 120 15.44 11.08 -1.43
N LEU A 121 15.75 10.47 -0.28
CA LEU A 121 15.42 11.03 1.04
C LEU A 121 16.59 11.90 1.50
N SER A 122 16.34 13.20 1.60
CA SER A 122 17.29 14.17 2.13
C SER A 122 16.91 14.58 3.55
N LYS A 123 17.93 14.82 4.37
CA LYS A 123 17.79 15.47 5.67
C LYS A 123 18.69 16.70 5.74
N PHE A 124 18.21 17.78 6.34
CA PHE A 124 18.98 19.01 6.50
C PHE A 124 20.40 18.74 7.06
N GLN A 125 21.42 19.14 6.30
CA GLN A 125 22.85 18.99 6.62
C GLN A 125 23.34 17.53 6.79
N GLN A 126 22.63 16.53 6.27
CA GLN A 126 23.10 15.14 6.30
C GLN A 126 23.20 14.54 4.89
N ALA A 127 23.91 13.42 4.79
CA ALA A 127 24.00 12.65 3.55
C ALA A 127 22.61 12.19 3.10
N GLN A 128 22.40 12.24 1.80
CA GLN A 128 21.19 11.76 1.15
C GLN A 128 21.14 10.23 1.16
N ILE A 129 19.93 9.69 1.23
CA ILE A 129 19.66 8.26 0.99
C ILE A 129 19.02 8.13 -0.37
N ASP A 130 19.63 7.30 -1.21
CA ASP A 130 19.13 7.00 -2.54
C ASP A 130 18.37 5.67 -2.51
N VAL A 131 17.17 5.68 -3.08
CA VAL A 131 16.32 4.50 -3.17
C VAL A 131 16.03 4.21 -4.63
N THR A 132 16.16 2.94 -5.02
CA THR A 132 15.76 2.44 -6.33
C THR A 132 14.90 1.20 -6.11
N CYS A 133 13.76 1.14 -6.77
CA CYS A 133 12.76 0.10 -6.61
C CYS A 133 12.29 -0.43 -7.96
N ASP A 134 12.05 -1.73 -8.00
CA ASP A 134 11.47 -2.44 -9.14
C ASP A 134 10.14 -3.06 -8.73
N ILE A 135 9.12 -2.83 -9.54
CA ILE A 135 7.80 -3.45 -9.45
C ILE A 135 7.72 -4.49 -10.56
N LEU A 136 7.50 -5.73 -10.18
CA LEU A 136 7.31 -6.86 -11.07
C LEU A 136 5.93 -7.46 -10.84
N SER A 137 5.14 -7.48 -11.89
CA SER A 137 3.75 -7.90 -11.88
C SER A 137 3.57 -9.07 -12.85
N LYS A 138 2.74 -10.03 -12.46
CA LYS A 138 2.38 -11.17 -13.30
C LYS A 138 0.87 -11.30 -13.35
N ASP A 139 0.33 -11.14 -14.55
CA ASP A 139 -1.09 -11.19 -14.85
C ASP A 139 -1.42 -12.38 -15.75
N VAL A 140 -2.67 -12.81 -15.71
CA VAL A 140 -3.26 -13.70 -16.70
C VAL A 140 -4.39 -12.97 -17.37
N ASN A 141 -4.24 -12.78 -18.69
CA ASN A 141 -5.28 -12.25 -19.53
C ASN A 141 -6.01 -13.41 -20.20
N ALA A 142 -7.29 -13.57 -19.89
CA ALA A 142 -8.14 -14.56 -20.54
C ALA A 142 -8.95 -13.90 -21.65
N GLN A 143 -8.86 -14.42 -22.87
CA GLN A 143 -9.63 -13.96 -24.03
C GLN A 143 -10.52 -15.09 -24.54
N HIS A 144 -11.80 -14.79 -24.75
CA HIS A 144 -12.74 -15.72 -25.35
C HIS A 144 -12.60 -15.71 -26.88
N LEU A 145 -12.43 -16.89 -27.46
CA LEU A 145 -12.32 -17.10 -28.90
C LEU A 145 -13.52 -17.90 -29.41
N ASP A 146 -13.97 -17.57 -30.61
CA ASP A 146 -14.95 -18.33 -31.34
C ASP A 146 -14.35 -19.64 -31.89
N LYS A 147 -15.17 -20.43 -32.59
CA LYS A 147 -14.75 -21.71 -33.18
C LYS A 147 -13.68 -21.59 -34.27
N ASN A 148 -13.51 -20.40 -34.84
CA ASN A 148 -12.52 -20.09 -35.88
C ASN A 148 -11.21 -19.56 -35.26
N GLY A 149 -11.19 -19.32 -33.94
CA GLY A 149 -10.06 -18.69 -33.25
C GLY A 149 -10.09 -17.17 -33.30
N ASP A 150 -11.19 -16.58 -33.80
CA ASP A 150 -11.37 -15.14 -33.82
C ASP A 150 -11.81 -14.66 -32.44
N ALA A 151 -11.30 -13.50 -32.02
CA ALA A 151 -11.75 -12.86 -30.80
C ALA A 151 -13.24 -12.55 -30.93
N LEU A 152 -14.04 -12.97 -29.93
CA LEU A 152 -15.41 -12.51 -29.85
C LEU A 152 -15.38 -11.00 -29.58
N ASP A 153 -15.81 -10.20 -30.55
CA ASP A 153 -15.69 -8.72 -30.63
C ASP A 153 -16.43 -7.92 -29.52
N ARG A 154 -16.70 -8.54 -28.37
CA ARG A 154 -17.26 -7.91 -27.17
C ARG A 154 -16.59 -8.46 -25.91
N GLU A 155 -15.55 -7.73 -25.49
CA GLU A 155 -15.16 -7.46 -24.10
C GLU A 155 -15.57 -8.49 -23.04
N THR A 156 -14.67 -9.42 -22.74
CA THR A 156 -14.28 -9.70 -21.35
C THR A 156 -12.87 -10.28 -21.39
N THR A 157 -11.86 -9.41 -21.50
CA THR A 157 -10.54 -9.78 -20.98
C THR A 157 -10.64 -9.76 -19.47
N SER A 158 -10.77 -10.91 -18.83
CA SER A 158 -10.57 -10.98 -17.39
C SER A 158 -9.07 -10.96 -17.14
N GLU A 159 -8.55 -9.82 -16.70
CA GLU A 159 -7.19 -9.70 -16.20
C GLU A 159 -7.22 -10.14 -14.74
N GLN A 160 -6.43 -11.16 -14.41
CA GLN A 160 -6.28 -11.64 -13.04
C GLN A 160 -4.81 -11.55 -12.63
N ARG A 161 -4.53 -10.75 -11.60
CA ARG A 161 -3.21 -10.68 -10.97
C ARG A 161 -2.89 -12.02 -10.29
N LEU A 162 -1.81 -12.65 -10.73
CA LEU A 162 -1.28 -13.86 -10.09
C LEU A 162 -0.33 -13.52 -8.96
N SER A 163 0.59 -12.58 -9.20
CA SER A 163 1.57 -12.14 -8.23
C SER A 163 2.11 -10.75 -8.52
N THR A 164 2.54 -10.07 -7.48
CA THR A 164 3.26 -8.80 -7.54
C THR A 164 4.43 -8.83 -6.55
N THR A 165 5.55 -8.26 -6.98
CA THR A 165 6.78 -8.17 -6.22
C THR A 165 7.29 -6.74 -6.30
N LEU A 166 7.60 -6.16 -5.15
CA LEU A 166 8.39 -4.94 -5.02
C LEU A 166 9.76 -5.32 -4.47
N SER A 167 10.83 -4.85 -5.12
CA SER A 167 12.20 -4.98 -4.63
C SER A 167 12.86 -3.61 -4.64
N CYS A 168 13.26 -3.10 -3.48
CA CYS A 168 13.95 -1.84 -3.34
C CYS A 168 15.35 -2.00 -2.75
N LEU A 169 16.30 -1.26 -3.29
CA LEU A 169 17.62 -1.01 -2.73
C LEU A 169 17.64 0.38 -2.12
N ILE A 170 17.97 0.46 -0.83
CA ILE A 170 18.08 1.70 -0.07
C ILE A 170 19.56 1.86 0.32
N ASN A 171 20.22 2.84 -0.27
CA ASN A 171 21.64 3.11 -0.04
C ASN A 171 21.78 4.25 0.98
N GLN A 172 22.33 3.92 2.15
CA GLN A 172 22.60 4.88 3.22
C GLN A 172 24.09 4.83 3.57
N GLN A 173 24.85 5.81 3.07
CA GLN A 173 26.31 5.86 3.24
C GLN A 173 26.95 4.54 2.73
N ASP A 174 27.63 3.80 3.60
CA ASP A 174 28.27 2.52 3.29
C ASP A 174 27.38 1.29 3.57
N LYS A 175 26.09 1.50 3.90
CA LYS A 175 25.13 0.44 4.20
C LYS A 175 24.08 0.34 3.10
N GLN A 176 23.81 -0.89 2.67
CA GLN A 176 22.74 -1.21 1.74
C GLN A 176 21.64 -1.98 2.47
N TRP A 177 20.41 -1.50 2.33
CA TRP A 177 19.21 -2.17 2.79
C TRP A 177 18.39 -2.66 1.60
N GLN A 178 17.72 -3.79 1.80
CA GLN A 178 16.83 -4.42 0.85
C GLN A 178 15.43 -4.46 1.47
N LEU A 179 14.49 -3.80 0.82
CA LEU A 179 13.07 -3.94 1.09
C LEU A 179 12.48 -4.84 0.00
N THR A 180 11.82 -5.92 0.40
CA THR A 180 11.09 -6.80 -0.52
C THR A 180 9.67 -6.95 -0.05
N LEU A 181 8.71 -6.81 -0.96
CA LEU A 181 7.31 -7.15 -0.74
C LEU A 181 6.90 -8.15 -1.82
N ASN A 182 6.27 -9.24 -1.41
CA ASN A 182 5.71 -10.25 -2.30
C ASN A 182 4.26 -10.51 -1.91
N HIS A 183 3.39 -10.55 -2.90
CA HIS A 183 1.99 -10.90 -2.74
C HIS A 183 1.54 -11.73 -3.94
N GLY A 184 0.78 -12.79 -3.68
CA GLY A 184 0.21 -13.63 -4.72
C GLY A 184 -1.23 -13.97 -4.41
N ALA A 185 -2.02 -14.32 -5.43
CA ALA A 185 -3.46 -14.56 -5.30
C ALA A 185 -3.85 -15.64 -4.26
N LYS A 186 -2.90 -16.47 -3.82
CA LYS A 186 -3.09 -17.52 -2.80
C LYS A 186 -2.05 -17.46 -1.67
N GLN A 187 -1.29 -16.37 -1.56
CA GLN A 187 -0.20 -16.23 -0.58
C GLN A 187 -0.42 -14.99 0.27
N GLU A 188 -0.18 -15.12 1.57
CA GLU A 188 -0.16 -13.97 2.47
C GLU A 188 0.91 -12.96 2.05
N LEU A 189 0.65 -11.69 2.32
CA LEU A 189 1.62 -10.62 2.10
C LEU A 189 2.90 -10.87 2.89
N GLN A 190 4.02 -10.98 2.18
CA GLN A 190 5.34 -11.11 2.78
C GLN A 190 6.12 -9.83 2.56
N VAL A 191 6.48 -9.15 3.64
CA VAL A 191 7.32 -7.95 3.59
C VAL A 191 8.57 -8.18 4.46
N ALA A 192 9.73 -7.85 3.92
CA ALA A 192 11.00 -7.94 4.64
C ALA A 192 11.84 -6.69 4.37
N LEU A 193 12.44 -6.15 5.43
CA LEU A 193 13.39 -5.04 5.36
C LEU A 193 14.66 -5.47 6.09
N LYS A 194 15.76 -5.64 5.35
CA LYS A 194 17.01 -6.19 5.89
C LYS A 194 18.25 -5.55 5.30
N SER A 195 19.34 -5.62 6.05
CA SER A 195 20.71 -5.39 5.61
C SER A 195 21.55 -6.64 5.95
N GLU A 196 22.84 -6.61 5.67
CA GLU A 196 23.74 -7.71 6.06
C GLU A 196 23.77 -7.97 7.57
N GLN A 197 23.54 -6.93 8.39
CA GLN A 197 23.72 -6.98 9.84
C GLN A 197 22.41 -6.92 10.63
N GLN A 198 21.30 -6.52 9.99
CA GLN A 198 20.05 -6.23 10.69
C GLN A 198 18.84 -6.63 9.84
N ALA A 199 17.78 -7.07 10.49
CA ALA A 199 16.50 -7.34 9.85
C ALA A 199 15.36 -6.77 10.70
N PHE A 200 14.33 -6.29 10.02
CA PHE A 200 13.07 -5.88 10.60
C PHE A 200 11.98 -6.85 10.14
N ASN A 201 11.11 -7.22 11.07
CA ASN A 201 9.92 -7.99 10.78
C ASN A 201 8.81 -7.03 10.40
N VAL A 202 8.12 -7.28 9.28
CA VAL A 202 7.01 -6.45 8.84
C VAL A 202 5.75 -7.31 8.76
N SER A 203 4.66 -6.86 9.36
CA SER A 203 3.38 -7.57 9.35
C SER A 203 2.27 -6.72 8.75
N GLY A 204 1.34 -7.35 8.04
CA GLY A 204 0.10 -6.74 7.57
C GLY A 204 -0.78 -6.22 8.70
N VAL A 205 -1.55 -5.18 8.41
CA VAL A 205 -2.66 -4.70 9.24
C VAL A 205 -3.89 -4.67 8.36
N ASP A 206 -4.87 -5.53 8.64
CA ASP A 206 -6.06 -5.68 7.80
C ASP A 206 -7.17 -4.71 8.23
N GLU A 207 -7.21 -4.39 9.53
CA GLU A 207 -8.26 -3.56 10.13
C GLU A 207 -8.13 -2.09 9.69
N ARG A 208 -9.26 -1.56 9.20
CA ARG A 208 -9.44 -0.15 8.81
C ARG A 208 -10.37 0.52 9.79
N ILE A 209 -10.07 1.78 10.12
CA ILE A 209 -10.84 2.50 11.12
C ILE A 209 -11.16 3.90 10.58
N ALA A 210 -12.41 4.32 10.71
CA ALA A 210 -12.83 5.70 10.51
C ALA A 210 -13.10 6.36 11.86
N LEU A 211 -12.67 7.60 11.99
CA LEU A 211 -13.06 8.46 13.10
C LEU A 211 -14.23 9.32 12.65
N VAL A 212 -15.38 9.09 13.27
CA VAL A 212 -16.63 9.82 12.98
C VAL A 212 -17.02 10.63 14.21
N GLN A 213 -17.40 11.88 14.02
CA GLN A 213 -17.91 12.70 15.10
C GLN A 213 -19.36 12.30 15.42
N GLY A 214 -19.56 11.66 16.56
CA GLY A 214 -20.86 11.24 17.10
C GLY A 214 -21.35 12.13 18.26
N GLN A 215 -22.53 11.83 18.79
CA GLN A 215 -23.14 12.60 19.89
C GLN A 215 -22.36 12.49 21.21
N GLN A 216 -21.56 11.43 21.39
CA GLN A 216 -20.72 11.21 22.57
C GLN A 216 -19.24 11.56 22.36
N GLY A 217 -18.88 12.16 21.22
CA GLY A 217 -17.50 12.47 20.86
C GLY A 217 -17.04 11.74 19.60
N ILE A 218 -15.74 11.51 19.47
CA ILE A 218 -15.17 10.80 18.33
C ILE A 218 -15.39 9.29 18.52
N GLU A 219 -16.07 8.66 17.57
CA GLU A 219 -16.33 7.22 17.56
C GLU A 219 -15.45 6.54 16.52
N LYS A 220 -14.97 5.34 16.86
CA LYS A 220 -14.20 4.48 15.95
C LYS A 220 -15.17 3.51 15.26
N HIS A 221 -15.20 3.56 13.93
CA HIS A 221 -16.01 2.67 13.10
C HIS A 221 -15.10 1.77 12.25
N SER A 222 -15.37 0.46 12.23
CA SER A 222 -14.67 -0.48 11.34
C SER A 222 -15.32 -0.47 9.95
N PHE A 223 -14.50 -0.57 8.91
CA PHE A 223 -15.00 -0.72 7.54
C PHE A 223 -15.31 -2.19 7.20
N PRO A 224 -16.13 -2.46 6.17
CA PRO A 224 -16.40 -3.82 5.73
C PRO A 224 -15.15 -4.55 5.20
N ASP A 225 -15.06 -5.86 5.45
CA ASP A 225 -13.91 -6.72 5.14
C ASP A 225 -13.62 -6.91 3.62
N PHE A 226 -14.51 -6.47 2.74
CA PHE A 226 -14.36 -6.64 1.28
C PHE A 226 -13.50 -5.56 0.62
N VAL A 227 -13.00 -4.58 1.38
CA VAL A 227 -12.26 -3.43 0.84
C VAL A 227 -10.77 -3.67 1.05
N GLN A 228 -10.10 -4.27 0.06
CA GLN A 228 -8.64 -4.57 0.00
C GLN A 228 -8.09 -5.47 1.12
N PRO A 229 -7.05 -6.28 0.83
CA PRO A 229 -6.54 -7.24 1.79
C PRO A 229 -5.80 -6.60 2.98
N TYR A 230 -5.22 -5.40 2.84
CA TYR A 230 -4.44 -4.74 3.90
C TYR A 230 -4.74 -3.23 3.98
N ALA A 231 -4.89 -2.71 5.19
CA ALA A 231 -5.02 -1.29 5.53
C ALA A 231 -3.67 -0.62 5.81
N GLY A 232 -2.66 -1.40 6.17
CA GLY A 232 -1.38 -0.89 6.62
C GLY A 232 -0.36 -1.97 6.92
N LEU A 233 0.76 -1.55 7.49
CA LEU A 233 1.90 -2.38 7.86
C LEU A 233 2.47 -1.95 9.21
N ASN A 234 2.88 -2.92 10.03
CA ASN A 234 3.64 -2.66 11.26
C ASN A 234 5.06 -3.19 11.11
N VAL A 235 6.04 -2.42 11.58
CA VAL A 235 7.46 -2.79 11.53
C VAL A 235 7.97 -3.04 12.94
N PHE A 236 8.63 -4.17 13.13
CA PHE A 236 9.14 -4.63 14.42
C PHE A 236 10.64 -4.95 14.36
N LYS A 237 11.31 -4.77 15.49
CA LYS A 237 12.64 -5.30 15.78
C LYS A 237 12.65 -5.84 17.19
N ASP A 238 13.16 -7.06 17.39
CA ASP A 238 13.27 -7.66 18.73
C ASP A 238 11.95 -7.60 19.52
N GLN A 239 10.82 -7.85 18.85
CA GLN A 239 9.43 -7.76 19.36
C GLN A 239 8.94 -6.34 19.72
N GLN A 240 9.78 -5.32 19.57
CA GLN A 240 9.38 -3.93 19.74
C GLN A 240 8.85 -3.36 18.43
N GLN A 241 7.67 -2.72 18.48
CA GLN A 241 7.13 -1.99 17.35
C GLN A 241 7.91 -0.68 17.15
N LEU A 242 8.42 -0.47 15.95
CA LEU A 242 9.23 0.70 15.60
C LEU A 242 8.47 1.67 14.68
N ALA A 243 7.60 1.12 13.81
CA ALA A 243 6.81 1.91 12.89
C ALA A 243 5.42 1.31 12.66
N SER A 244 4.48 2.16 12.27
CA SER A 244 3.20 1.78 11.69
C SER A 244 2.97 2.61 10.44
N ILE A 245 2.49 1.99 9.37
CA ILE A 245 2.21 2.64 8.09
C ILE A 245 0.74 2.41 7.78
N SER A 246 -0.03 3.47 7.56
CA SER A 246 -1.36 3.36 6.97
C SER A 246 -1.28 3.65 5.48
N LEU A 247 -1.94 2.79 4.70
CA LEU A 247 -2.10 2.92 3.24
C LEU A 247 -3.53 3.37 2.87
N VAL A 248 -4.36 3.72 3.87
CA VAL A 248 -5.75 4.13 3.68
C VAL A 248 -5.82 5.65 3.51
N GLY A 249 -6.37 6.11 2.38
CA GLY A 249 -6.46 7.54 2.08
C GLY A 249 -5.10 8.14 1.80
N ASP A 250 -4.80 9.30 2.38
CA ASP A 250 -3.44 9.85 2.37
C ASP A 250 -2.54 9.03 3.31
N PRO A 251 -1.47 8.39 2.80
CA PRO A 251 -0.66 7.50 3.61
C PRO A 251 0.02 8.21 4.78
N LYS A 252 0.16 7.49 5.89
CA LYS A 252 0.67 8.02 7.16
C LYS A 252 1.69 7.06 7.73
N ILE A 253 2.73 7.59 8.36
CA ILE A 253 3.68 6.80 9.13
C ILE A 253 3.77 7.33 10.54
N TRP A 254 3.62 6.44 11.51
CA TRP A 254 4.02 6.67 12.89
C TRP A 254 5.38 6.04 13.11
N LEU A 255 6.37 6.84 13.50
CA LEU A 255 7.73 6.36 13.84
C LEU A 255 8.02 6.60 15.31
N LYS A 256 8.52 5.58 16.00
CA LYS A 256 8.85 5.71 17.42
C LYS A 256 9.90 6.80 17.67
N ASP A 257 9.69 7.63 18.69
CA ASP A 257 10.50 8.84 18.93
C ASP A 257 11.97 8.56 19.28
N ASP A 258 12.20 7.45 20.00
CA ASP A 258 13.50 7.03 20.53
C ASP A 258 14.40 6.31 19.50
N LEU A 259 13.95 6.20 18.25
CA LEU A 259 14.75 5.63 17.17
C LEU A 259 16.01 6.47 16.90
N THR A 260 17.10 5.78 16.57
CA THR A 260 18.30 6.44 16.04
C THR A 260 17.98 7.10 14.71
N GLU A 261 18.70 8.18 14.36
CA GLU A 261 18.47 8.88 13.10
C GLU A 261 18.69 7.98 11.88
N ASP A 262 19.67 7.08 11.94
CA ASP A 262 19.90 6.07 10.89
C ASP A 262 18.65 5.20 10.68
N ALA A 263 18.05 4.71 11.77
CA ALA A 263 16.86 3.87 11.71
C ALA A 263 15.63 4.65 11.22
N LYS A 264 15.45 5.89 11.69
CA LYS A 264 14.36 6.78 11.22
C LYS A 264 14.44 6.98 9.71
N GLN A 265 15.63 7.29 9.20
CA GLN A 265 15.87 7.49 7.79
C GLN A 265 15.56 6.26 6.94
N VAL A 266 16.04 5.08 7.35
CA VAL A 266 15.76 3.81 6.63
C VAL A 266 14.27 3.49 6.66
N LEU A 267 13.60 3.65 7.80
CA LEU A 267 12.17 3.38 7.93
C LEU A 267 11.33 4.38 7.13
N LEU A 268 11.67 5.67 7.11
CA LEU A 268 11.03 6.67 6.24
C LEU A 268 11.20 6.32 4.77
N ALA A 269 12.42 6.01 4.34
CA ALA A 269 12.72 5.63 2.96
C ALA A 269 11.96 4.37 2.53
N ALA A 270 12.01 3.30 3.33
CA ALA A 270 11.27 2.06 3.06
C ALA A 270 9.76 2.29 3.00
N SER A 271 9.21 3.06 3.94
CA SER A 271 7.78 3.35 3.99
C SER A 271 7.31 4.21 2.82
N TYR A 272 8.13 5.17 2.37
CA TYR A 272 7.83 5.95 1.19
C TYR A 272 7.93 5.10 -0.09
N GLY A 273 8.87 4.16 -0.18
CA GLY A 273 8.92 3.18 -1.27
C GLY A 273 7.67 2.29 -1.35
N LEU A 274 7.18 1.80 -0.20
CA LEU A 274 5.90 1.07 -0.12
C LEU A 274 4.71 1.95 -0.54
N THR A 275 4.75 3.22 -0.14
CA THR A 275 3.72 4.20 -0.53
C THR A 275 3.73 4.43 -2.04
N MET A 276 4.88 4.71 -2.65
CA MET A 276 5.00 4.84 -4.10
C MET A 276 4.55 3.58 -4.83
N TYR A 277 4.88 2.40 -4.32
CA TYR A 277 4.39 1.13 -4.86
C TYR A 277 2.85 1.08 -4.88
N THR A 278 2.17 1.43 -3.78
CA THR A 278 0.69 1.49 -3.78
C THR A 278 0.12 2.50 -4.77
N TRP A 279 0.81 3.62 -4.99
CA TRP A 279 0.38 4.60 -5.99
C TRP A 279 0.62 4.12 -7.42
N LEU A 280 1.68 3.35 -7.68
CA LEU A 280 2.05 2.93 -9.04
C LEU A 280 1.36 1.62 -9.45
N ASP A 281 1.25 0.64 -8.56
CA ASP A 281 0.57 -0.64 -8.79
C ASP A 281 -0.92 -0.55 -8.44
N THR A 282 -1.71 0.09 -9.30
CA THR A 282 -3.17 0.31 -9.12
C THR A 282 -4.01 -0.93 -8.90
N GLU A 283 -3.49 -2.10 -9.24
CA GLU A 283 -4.19 -3.37 -9.08
C GLU A 283 -3.90 -4.02 -7.73
N TRP A 284 -3.00 -3.46 -6.93
CA TRP A 284 -2.90 -3.77 -5.50
C TRP A 284 -4.25 -3.58 -4.78
N ASP A 285 -5.05 -2.65 -5.29
CA ASP A 285 -6.29 -2.20 -4.70
C ASP A 285 -7.55 -2.92 -5.21
N ARG A 286 -7.43 -3.81 -6.21
CA ARG A 286 -8.54 -4.45 -6.93
C ARG A 286 -8.70 -5.93 -6.61
#